data_AF-A0A1V3MWS3-F1
#
_entry.id   AF-A0A1V3MWS3-F1
#
_cell.length_a   1.000
_cell.length_b   1.000
_cell.length_c   1.000
_cell.angle_alpha   90.00
_cell.angle_beta   90.00
_cell.angle_gamma   90.00
#
_symmetry.space_group_name_H-M   'P 1'
#
loop_
_entity.id
_entity.type
_entity.pdbx_description
1 polymer ?
#
loop_
_entity_poly.entity_id
_entity_poly.type
_entity_poly.pdbx_seq_one_letter_code
_entity_poly.pdbx_strand_id
1 'polypeptide(L)'
;MFIVFFVMLLGVGIGIGLRSFPILKHIGILVRLVIFALLFLLGREVGQNPKIVDNLDTLGLQAILITLAGVAGSVLCSWFVYRLFFSKHER
;
A
#
# COMPACT_ATOMS: atom_id res chain seq x y z
N MET A 1 1.73 -10.84 -14.66
CA MET A 1 1.80 -11.13 -13.20
C MET A 1 3.15 -11.70 -12.78
N PHE A 2 3.70 -12.71 -13.47
CA PHE A 2 5.03 -13.25 -13.16
C PHE A 2 6.16 -12.21 -13.17
N ILE A 3 6.12 -11.23 -14.07
CA ILE A 3 7.11 -10.14 -14.12
C ILE A 3 7.15 -9.37 -12.78
N VAL A 4 5.99 -9.05 -12.22
CA VAL A 4 5.89 -8.36 -10.92
C VAL A 4 6.48 -9.23 -9.81
N PHE A 5 6.19 -10.53 -9.83
CA PHE A 5 6.76 -11.48 -8.89
C PHE A 5 8.29 -11.52 -8.94
N PHE A 6 8.87 -11.63 -10.14
CA PHE A 6 10.33 -11.59 -10.31
C PHE A 6 10.94 -10.26 -9.90
N VAL A 7 10.30 -9.12 -10.22
CA VAL A 7 10.76 -7.79 -9.80
C VAL A 7 10.78 -7.66 -8.27
N MET A 8 9.74 -8.15 -7.58
CA MET A 8 9.71 -8.18 -6.11
C MET A 8 10.83 -9.07 -5.54
N LEU A 9 11.03 -10.25 -6.12
CA LEU A 9 12.04 -11.21 -5.67
C LEU A 9 13.46 -10.68 -5.86
N LEU A 10 13.73 -10.06 -7.01
CA LEU A 10 14.98 -9.34 -7.27
C LEU A 10 15.18 -8.16 -6.33
N GLY A 11 14.12 -7.37 -6.08
CA GLY A 11 14.17 -6.25 -5.14
C GLY A 11 14.55 -6.67 -3.73
N VAL A 12 14.00 -7.78 -3.24
CA VAL A 12 14.38 -8.37 -1.95
C VAL A 12 15.83 -8.87 -1.96
N GLY A 13 16.25 -9.57 -3.03
CA GLY A 13 17.62 -10.06 -3.16
C GLY A 13 18.66 -8.95 -3.15
N ILE A 14 18.43 -7.88 -3.92
CA ILE A 14 19.27 -6.68 -3.94
C ILE A 14 19.25 -6.01 -2.56
N GLY A 15 18.09 -5.89 -1.93
CA GLY A 15 17.95 -5.29 -0.59
C GLY A 15 18.76 -6.01 0.50
N ILE A 16 18.85 -7.35 0.43
CA ILE A 16 19.68 -8.15 1.33
C ILE A 16 21.18 -7.92 1.05
N GLY A 17 21.58 -7.92 -0.23
CA GLY A 17 22.98 -7.70 -0.61
C GLY A 17 23.51 -6.31 -0.25
N LEU A 18 22.65 -5.29 -0.33
CA LEU A 18 23.02 -3.91 -0.01
C LEU A 18 22.89 -3.58 1.49
N ARG A 19 22.37 -4.48 2.33
CA ARG A 19 22.06 -4.21 3.75
C ARG A 19 23.22 -3.63 4.58
N SER A 20 24.47 -3.91 4.20
CA SER A 20 25.67 -3.41 4.89
C SER A 20 26.03 -1.95 4.58
N PHE A 21 25.40 -1.29 3.59
CA PHE A 21 25.75 0.09 3.25
C PHE A 21 25.04 1.11 4.16
N PRO A 22 25.74 2.15 4.65
CA PRO A 22 25.17 3.19 5.52
C PRO A 22 24.09 4.03 4.84
N ILE A 23 24.00 3.96 3.50
CA ILE A 23 22.99 4.62 2.67
C ILE A 23 21.58 4.12 3.02
N LEU A 24 21.43 2.87 3.48
CA LEU A 24 20.12 2.33 3.89
C LEU A 24 19.54 2.99 5.13
N LYS A 25 20.37 3.69 5.94
CA LYS A 25 19.87 4.44 7.09
C LYS A 25 18.92 5.58 6.68
N HIS A 26 19.04 6.08 5.46
CA HIS A 26 18.21 7.17 4.91
C HIS A 26 17.09 6.69 3.98
N ILE A 27 16.90 5.37 3.86
CA ILE A 27 15.89 4.83 2.93
C ILE A 27 14.47 5.27 3.30
N GLY A 28 14.20 5.52 4.58
CA GLY A 28 12.91 6.04 5.04
C GLY A 28 12.56 7.41 4.45
N ILE A 29 13.55 8.30 4.28
CA ILE A 29 13.34 9.60 3.62
C ILE A 29 13.11 9.40 2.13
N LEU A 30 13.90 8.54 1.49
CA LEU A 30 13.76 8.24 0.06
C LEU A 30 12.37 7.65 -0.25
N VAL A 31 11.92 6.68 0.54
CA VAL A 31 10.59 6.06 0.39
C VAL A 31 9.50 7.11 0.54
N ARG A 32 9.57 7.98 1.55
CA ARG A 32 8.60 9.08 1.72
C ARG A 32 8.57 10.00 0.51
N LEU A 33 9.73 10.41 0.00
CA LEU A 33 9.85 11.26 -1.19
C LEU A 33 9.22 10.58 -2.40
N VAL A 34 9.50 9.30 -2.64
CA VAL A 34 8.92 8.53 -3.74
C VAL A 34 7.40 8.39 -3.58
N ILE A 35 6.88 8.13 -2.38
CA ILE A 35 5.43 8.09 -2.14
C ILE A 35 4.79 9.43 -2.50
N PHE A 36 5.37 10.56 -2.06
CA PHE A 36 4.86 11.88 -2.44
C PHE A 36 4.90 12.11 -3.96
N ALA A 37 5.98 11.72 -4.62
CA ALA A 37 6.11 11.82 -6.08
C ALA A 37 5.06 10.97 -6.80
N LEU A 38 4.81 9.74 -6.33
CA LEU A 38 3.79 8.84 -6.89
C LEU A 38 2.38 9.38 -6.67
N LEU A 39 2.08 9.91 -5.48
CA LEU A 39 0.79 10.53 -5.19
C LEU A 39 0.55 11.78 -6.05
N PHE A 40 1.59 12.57 -6.28
CA PHE A 40 1.52 13.71 -7.20
C PHE A 40 1.25 13.27 -8.64
N LEU A 41 1.97 12.26 -9.13
CA LEU A 41 1.75 11.69 -10.45
C LEU A 41 0.33 11.13 -10.59
N LEU A 42 -0.16 10.38 -9.59
CA LEU A 42 -1.51 9.86 -9.55
C LEU A 42 -2.55 10.98 -9.64
N GLY A 43 -2.39 12.02 -8.82
CA GLY A 43 -3.29 13.18 -8.83
C GLY A 43 -3.32 13.87 -10.20
N ARG A 44 -2.17 14.01 -10.85
CA ARG A 44 -2.08 14.55 -12.21
C ARG A 44 -2.80 13.65 -13.23
N GLU A 45 -2.53 12.35 -13.24
CA GLU A 45 -3.15 11.42 -14.19
C GLU A 45 -4.67 11.36 -14.05
N VAL A 46 -5.15 11.37 -12.81
CA VAL A 46 -6.58 11.42 -12.50
C VAL A 46 -7.20 12.75 -12.92
N GLY A 47 -6.57 13.88 -12.58
CA GLY A 47 -7.09 15.21 -12.88
C GLY A 47 -7.07 15.59 -14.36
N GLN A 48 -6.16 15.02 -15.15
CA GLN A 48 -6.11 15.24 -16.60
C GLN A 48 -7.08 14.35 -17.39
N ASN A 49 -7.73 13.37 -16.74
CA ASN A 49 -8.65 12.46 -17.40
C ASN A 49 -10.11 12.93 -17.22
N PRO A 50 -10.73 13.57 -18.23
CA PRO A 50 -12.07 14.14 -18.10
C PRO A 50 -13.12 13.08 -17.74
N LYS A 51 -12.94 11.82 -18.17
CA LYS A 51 -13.85 10.73 -17.80
C LYS A 51 -13.86 10.46 -16.31
N ILE A 52 -12.70 10.58 -15.66
CA ILE A 52 -12.59 10.40 -14.22
C ILE A 52 -13.14 11.63 -13.53
N VAL A 53 -12.72 12.84 -13.95
CA VAL A 53 -13.15 14.12 -13.37
C VAL A 53 -14.67 14.29 -13.40
N ASP A 54 -15.31 14.03 -14.53
CA ASP A 54 -16.76 14.17 -14.70
C ASP A 54 -17.57 13.13 -13.92
N ASN A 55 -16.95 11.98 -13.59
CA ASN A 55 -17.56 10.91 -12.80
C ASN A 55 -16.95 10.80 -11.39
N LEU A 56 -16.28 11.85 -10.89
CA LEU A 56 -15.65 11.82 -9.56
C LEU A 56 -16.64 11.58 -8.45
N ASP A 57 -17.88 12.06 -8.60
CA ASP A 57 -18.91 11.85 -7.59
C ASP A 57 -19.26 10.36 -7.46
N THR A 58 -19.55 9.69 -8.57
CA THR A 58 -19.93 8.27 -8.59
C THR A 58 -18.74 7.36 -8.28
N LEU A 59 -17.59 7.58 -8.94
CA LEU A 59 -16.36 6.82 -8.73
C LEU A 59 -15.79 7.06 -7.32
N GLY A 60 -15.88 8.30 -6.82
CA GLY A 60 -15.40 8.69 -5.49
C GLY A 60 -16.22 8.06 -4.39
N LEU A 61 -17.55 8.12 -4.47
CA LEU A 61 -18.44 7.44 -3.52
C LEU A 61 -18.22 5.93 -3.52
N GLN A 62 -18.11 5.33 -4.71
CA GLN A 62 -17.82 3.90 -4.82
C GLN A 62 -16.46 3.55 -4.21
N ALA A 63 -15.42 4.35 -4.46
CA ALA A 63 -14.10 4.15 -3.89
C ALA A 63 -14.12 4.27 -2.36
N ILE A 64 -14.83 5.24 -1.80
CA ILE A 64 -14.99 5.39 -0.35
C ILE A 64 -15.69 4.16 0.25
N LEU A 65 -16.79 3.71 -0.36
CA LEU A 65 -17.54 2.57 0.14
C LEU A 65 -16.69 1.28 0.11
N ILE A 66 -15.99 1.02 -0.99
CA ILE A 66 -15.10 -0.14 -1.14
C ILE A 66 -13.94 -0.06 -0.13
N THR A 67 -13.34 1.12 0.04
CA THR A 67 -12.23 1.32 0.97
C THR A 67 -12.67 1.10 2.41
N LEU A 68 -13.80 1.68 2.83
CA LEU A 68 -14.35 1.48 4.17
C LEU A 68 -14.72 0.03 4.43
N ALA A 69 -15.41 -0.63 3.49
CA ALA A 69 -15.77 -2.04 3.62
C ALA A 69 -14.53 -2.93 3.69
N GLY A 70 -13.53 -2.70 2.85
CA GLY A 70 -12.28 -3.45 2.82
C GLY A 70 -11.46 -3.26 4.10
N VAL A 71 -11.33 -2.02 4.58
CA VAL A 71 -10.62 -1.71 5.84
C VAL A 71 -11.36 -2.31 7.03
N ALA A 72 -12.67 -2.11 7.14
CA ALA A 72 -13.48 -2.68 8.22
C ALA A 72 -13.40 -4.21 8.21
N GLY A 73 -13.54 -4.85 7.05
CA GLY A 73 -13.39 -6.30 6.92
C GLY A 73 -11.99 -6.79 7.31
N SER A 74 -10.94 -6.09 6.89
CA SER A 74 -9.56 -6.43 7.24
C SER A 74 -9.30 -6.32 8.74
N VAL A 75 -9.80 -5.26 9.38
CA VAL A 75 -9.68 -5.05 10.83
C VAL A 75 -10.47 -6.10 11.60
N LEU A 76 -11.71 -6.41 11.19
CA LEU A 76 -12.54 -7.44 11.81
C LEU A 76 -11.90 -8.84 11.70
N CYS A 77 -11.36 -9.17 10.53
CA CYS A 77 -10.66 -10.44 10.31
C CYS A 77 -9.40 -10.54 11.16
N SER A 78 -8.58 -9.48 11.18
CA SER A 78 -7.38 -9.40 12.03
C SER A 78 -7.72 -9.53 13.52
N TRP A 79 -8.78 -8.87 13.98
CA TRP A 79 -9.27 -8.97 15.35
C TRP A 79 -9.76 -10.39 15.68
N PHE A 80 -10.46 -11.04 14.77
CA PHE A 80 -10.92 -12.42 14.95
C PHE A 80 -9.74 -13.40 15.06
N VAL A 81 -8.75 -13.29 14.18
CA VAL A 81 -7.52 -14.10 14.23
C VAL A 81 -6.77 -13.85 15.55
N TYR A 82 -6.63 -12.58 15.95
CA TYR A 82 -6.01 -12.22 17.23
C TYR A 82 -6.73 -12.87 18.41
N ARG A 83 -8.06 -12.83 18.43
CA ARG A 83 -8.86 -13.42 19.51
C ARG A 83 -8.77 -14.95 19.57
N LEU A 84 -8.74 -15.63 18.42
CA LEU A 84 -8.65 -17.09 18.39
C LEU A 84 -7.27 -17.63 18.78
N PHE A 85 -6.19 -17.01 18.29
CA PHE A 85 -4.84 -17.54 18.46
C PHE A 85 -4.09 -16.91 19.64
N PHE A 86 -4.28 -15.61 19.90
CA PHE A 86 -3.46 -14.88 20.89
C PHE A 86 -4.18 -14.64 22.21
N SER A 87 -5.52 -14.53 22.23
CA SER A 87 -6.27 -14.30 23.49
C SER A 87 -6.28 -15.51 24.45
N LYS A 88 -5.81 -16.69 24.04
CA LYS A 88 -5.74 -17.90 24.88
C LYS A 88 -4.40 -18.07 25.60
N HIS A 89 -3.38 -17.26 25.26
CA HIS A 89 -2.04 -17.35 25.86
C HIS A 89 -1.84 -16.40 27.05
N GLU A 90 -2.86 -15.58 27.39
CA GLU A 90 -2.88 -14.70 28.57
C GLU A 90 -3.84 -15.21 29.66
N ARG A 91 -3.80 -16.52 29.97
CA ARG A 91 -4.33 -17.05 31.22
C ARG A 91 -3.33 -17.97 31.89
#